data_AF-A0A8J1LGM9-F1
#
_entry.id   AF-A0A8J1LGM9-F1
#
_cell.length_a   1.000
_cell.length_b   1.000
_cell.length_c   1.000
_cell.angle_alpha   90.00
_cell.angle_beta   90.00
_cell.angle_gamma   90.00
#
_symmetry.space_group_name_H-M   'P 1'
#
loop_
_entity.id
_entity.type
_entity.pdbx_description
1 polymer ?
#
loop_
_entity_poly.entity_id
_entity_poly.type
_entity_poly.pdbx_seq_one_letter_code
_entity_poly.pdbx_strand_id
1 'polypeptide(L)'
;MSQEMRDLLPKLLEMNKTKRLGANGNIREHSFYARVNWSELENRKIKTPFQPKIPPADKLPVIHPGFCAETSKRAKVEGFSDVDSNWNWQK
;
A
#
# COMPACT_ATOMS: atom_id res chain seq x y z
N MET A 1 -21.47 -9.11 8.20
CA MET A 1 -20.91 -7.73 8.23
C MET A 1 -21.26 -7.09 9.57
N SER A 2 -20.27 -6.54 10.27
CA SER A 2 -20.47 -5.81 11.53
C SER A 2 -21.23 -4.49 11.28
N GLN A 3 -21.87 -3.95 12.32
CA GLN A 3 -22.55 -2.66 12.24
C GLN A 3 -21.58 -1.55 11.84
N GLU A 4 -20.38 -1.54 12.44
CA GLU A 4 -19.31 -0.60 12.11
C GLU A 4 -18.90 -0.65 10.63
N MET A 5 -18.87 -1.84 10.03
CA MET A 5 -18.55 -1.98 8.60
C MET A 5 -19.68 -1.46 7.71
N ARG A 6 -20.94 -1.68 8.10
CA ARG A 6 -22.11 -1.17 7.38
C ARG A 6 -22.19 0.36 7.42
N ASP A 7 -21.68 0.98 8.48
CA ASP A 7 -21.57 2.44 8.60
C ASP A 7 -20.34 3.01 7.86
N LEU A 8 -19.22 2.29 7.88
CA LEU A 8 -17.98 2.72 7.22
C LEU A 8 -18.10 2.77 5.70
N LEU A 9 -18.66 1.72 5.08
CA LEU A 9 -18.65 1.55 3.63
C LEU A 9 -19.35 2.70 2.88
N PRO A 10 -20.57 3.14 3.24
CA PRO A 10 -21.22 4.27 2.60
C PRO A 10 -20.43 5.57 2.73
N LYS A 11 -19.79 5.81 3.88
CA LYS A 11 -19.00 7.03 4.13
C LYS A 11 -17.73 7.09 3.28
N LEU A 12 -17.09 5.94 3.03
CA LEU A 12 -15.95 5.83 2.12
C LEU A 12 -16.36 5.90 0.65
N LEU A 13 -17.52 5.34 0.31
CA LEU A 13 -18.05 5.27 -1.05
C LEU A 13 -18.99 6.44 -1.39
N GLU A 14 -18.96 7.52 -0.61
CA GLU A 14 -19.72 8.73 -0.86
C GLU A 14 -19.34 9.29 -2.25
N MET A 15 -20.37 9.54 -3.07
CA MET A 15 -20.22 10.00 -4.44
C MET A 15 -19.63 11.41 -4.47
N ASN A 16 -20.06 12.27 -3.54
CA ASN A 16 -19.51 13.60 -3.41
C ASN A 16 -18.15 13.57 -2.70
N LYS A 17 -17.08 13.86 -3.45
CA LYS A 17 -15.69 13.84 -2.96
C LYS A 17 -15.46 14.70 -1.72
N THR A 18 -16.16 15.83 -1.56
CA THR A 18 -15.96 16.72 -0.40
C THR A 18 -16.69 16.26 0.86
N LYS A 19 -17.61 15.31 0.74
CA LYS A 19 -18.32 14.69 1.87
C LYS A 19 -17.75 13.32 2.24
N ARG A 20 -16.87 12.77 1.40
CA ARG A 20 -16.27 11.46 1.59
C ARG A 20 -15.36 11.43 2.81
N LEU A 21 -15.51 10.39 3.61
CA LEU A 21 -14.64 10.14 4.78
C LEU A 21 -13.17 10.06 4.34
N GLY A 22 -12.30 10.80 5.02
CA GLY A 22 -10.88 10.94 4.69
C GLY A 22 -10.55 12.20 3.87
N ALA A 23 -11.51 12.73 3.10
CA ALA A 23 -11.45 14.10 2.60
C ALA A 23 -12.11 15.07 3.58
N ASN A 24 -13.22 14.63 4.18
CA ASN A 24 -13.90 15.30 5.27
C ASN A 24 -14.00 14.33 6.46
N GLY A 25 -13.40 14.73 7.58
CA GLY A 25 -13.25 13.90 8.77
C GLY A 25 -12.09 12.90 8.70
N ASN A 26 -11.70 12.40 9.87
CA ASN A 26 -10.56 11.50 10.04
C ASN A 26 -11.01 10.04 10.02
N ILE A 27 -10.47 9.25 9.08
CA ILE A 27 -10.76 7.82 8.99
C ILE A 27 -10.33 7.05 10.25
N ARG A 28 -9.28 7.52 10.94
CA ARG A 28 -8.69 6.86 12.10
C ARG A 28 -9.60 6.81 13.32
N GLU A 29 -10.53 7.74 13.41
CA GLU A 29 -11.48 7.90 14.52
C GLU A 29 -12.75 7.07 14.33
N HIS A 30 -12.94 6.45 13.17
CA HIS A 30 -14.13 5.63 12.92
C HIS A 30 -14.13 4.39 13.83
N SER A 31 -15.27 4.10 14.45
CA SER A 31 -15.46 2.98 15.40
C SER A 31 -15.02 1.61 14.87
N PHE A 32 -15.11 1.39 13.56
CA PHE A 32 -14.53 0.22 12.89
C PHE A 32 -13.04 0.00 13.20
N TYR A 33 -12.26 1.08 13.29
CA TYR A 33 -10.83 1.07 13.58
C TYR A 33 -10.51 1.30 15.07
N ALA A 34 -11.50 1.29 15.98
CA ALA A 34 -11.28 1.56 17.41
C ALA A 34 -10.27 0.61 18.08
N ARG A 35 -10.06 -0.59 17.52
CA ARG A 35 -9.08 -1.56 18.01
C ARG A 35 -7.67 -1.38 17.46
N VAL A 36 -7.48 -0.44 16.53
CA VAL A 36 -6.20 -0.20 15.87
C VAL A 36 -5.43 0.87 16.63
N ASN A 37 -4.27 0.50 17.17
CA ASN A 37 -3.28 1.47 17.64
C ASN A 37 -2.47 1.99 16.43
N TRP A 38 -2.80 3.18 15.94
CA TRP A 38 -2.17 3.75 14.74
C TRP A 38 -0.67 3.99 14.90
N SER A 39 -0.23 4.42 16.09
CA SER A 39 1.20 4.66 16.36
C SER A 39 2.00 3.36 16.34
N GLU A 40 1.47 2.26 16.86
CA GLU A 40 2.14 0.96 16.79
C GLU A 40 2.11 0.36 15.38
N LEU A 41 1.01 0.57 14.66
CA LEU A 41 0.87 0.12 13.27
C LEU A 41 1.92 0.76 12.36
N GLU A 42 2.08 2.08 12.44
CA GLU A 42 3.05 2.85 11.65
C GLU A 42 4.50 2.45 11.98
N ASN A 43 4.77 2.17 13.26
CA ASN A 43 6.06 1.67 13.72
C ASN A 43 6.27 0.16 13.47
N ARG A 44 5.39 -0.51 12.71
CA ARG A 44 5.46 -1.94 12.36
C ARG A 44 5.55 -2.87 13.57
N LYS A 45 4.99 -2.47 14.72
CA LYS A 45 4.99 -3.25 15.97
C LYS A 45 3.83 -4.24 16.07
N ILE A 46 2.78 -4.04 15.27
CA ILE A 46 1.60 -4.92 15.24
C ILE A 46 1.88 -6.11 14.32
N LYS A 47 1.65 -7.33 14.83
CA LYS A 47 1.76 -8.56 14.03
C LYS A 47 0.70 -8.57 12.93
N THR A 48 1.11 -8.87 11.70
CA THR A 48 0.17 -9.00 10.58
C THR A 48 -0.76 -10.20 10.80
N PRO A 49 -2.05 -10.09 10.43
CA PRO A 49 -3.00 -11.20 10.55
C PRO A 49 -2.67 -12.34 9.58
N PHE A 50 -1.95 -12.03 8.51
CA PHE A 50 -1.48 -12.99 7.51
C PHE A 50 0.02 -12.86 7.33
N GLN A 51 0.72 -13.99 7.40
CA GLN A 51 2.15 -14.09 7.10
C GLN A 51 2.31 -15.00 5.87
N PRO A 52 2.70 -14.44 4.71
CA PRO A 52 2.90 -15.24 3.51
C PRO A 52 4.07 -16.22 3.70
N LYS A 53 3.93 -17.41 3.13
CA LYS A 53 5.04 -18.37 3.02
C LYS A 53 5.89 -17.96 1.83
N ILE A 54 7.05 -17.39 2.10
CA ILE A 54 7.99 -16.94 1.06
C ILE A 54 9.07 -18.02 0.92
N PRO A 55 9.26 -18.62 -0.28
CA PRO A 55 10.38 -19.53 -0.50
C PRO A 55 11.71 -18.76 -0.48
N PRO A 56 12.85 -19.45 -0.32
CA PRO A 56 14.17 -18.82 -0.45
C PRO A 56 14.30 -18.00 -1.73
N ALA A 57 15.10 -16.94 -1.71
CA ALA A 57 15.25 -16.00 -2.83
C ALA A 57 15.53 -16.72 -4.17
N ASP A 58 16.35 -17.75 -4.14
CA ASP A 58 16.74 -18.57 -5.31
C ASP A 58 15.59 -19.37 -5.93
N LYS A 59 14.47 -19.51 -5.21
CA LYS A 59 13.28 -20.27 -5.60
C LYS A 59 12.05 -19.37 -5.81
N LEU A 60 12.23 -18.05 -5.81
CA LEU A 60 11.14 -17.13 -6.12
C LEU A 60 10.75 -17.29 -7.60
N PRO A 61 9.45 -17.42 -7.91
CA PRO A 61 9.01 -17.47 -9.30
C PRO A 61 9.35 -16.13 -9.96
N VAL A 62 10.01 -16.19 -11.13
CA VAL A 62 10.15 -15.01 -11.98
C VAL A 62 8.75 -14.60 -12.41
N ILE A 63 8.27 -13.49 -11.87
CA ILE A 63 7.03 -12.88 -12.36
C ILE A 63 7.37 -12.29 -13.71
N HIS A 64 7.11 -13.03 -14.78
CA HIS A 64 7.18 -12.50 -16.13
C HIS A 64 6.07 -11.47 -16.25
N PRO A 65 6.41 -10.17 -16.34
CA PRO A 65 5.39 -9.19 -16.65
C PRO A 65 4.85 -9.57 -18.01
N GLY A 66 3.53 -9.61 -18.21
CA GLY A 66 2.91 -9.82 -19.51
C GLY A 66 3.15 -8.67 -20.50
N PHE A 67 4.24 -7.91 -20.36
CA PHE A 67 4.60 -6.81 -21.23
C PHE A 67 5.19 -7.36 -22.52
N CYS A 68 4.61 -6.93 -23.65
CA CYS A 68 5.15 -7.23 -24.96
C CYS A 68 6.51 -6.53 -25.12
N ALA A 69 7.58 -7.31 -25.33
CA ALA A 69 8.95 -6.82 -25.51
C ALA A 69 9.06 -5.79 -26.66
N GLU A 70 8.15 -5.85 -27.64
CA GLU A 70 8.12 -4.98 -28.81
C GLU A 70 7.73 -3.53 -28.49
N THR A 71 7.12 -3.27 -27.32
CA THR A 71 6.75 -1.91 -26.89
C THR A 71 7.79 -1.22 -26.01
N SER A 72 8.85 -1.94 -25.60
CA SER A 72 9.91 -1.42 -24.74
C SER A 72 10.87 -0.53 -25.53
N LYS A 73 10.40 0.64 -25.98
CA LYS A 73 11.28 1.69 -26.52
C LYS A 73 12.01 2.36 -25.35
N ARG A 74 13.33 2.21 -25.30
CA ARG A 74 14.17 2.91 -24.33
C ARG A 74 14.28 4.38 -24.73
N ALA A 75 13.37 5.21 -24.24
CA ALA A 75 13.45 6.65 -24.42
C ALA A 75 14.53 7.23 -23.49
N LYS A 76 15.31 8.19 -23.98
CA LYS A 76 16.18 9.00 -23.13
C LYS A 76 15.26 9.97 -22.37
N VAL A 77 15.02 9.70 -21.10
CA VAL A 77 14.20 10.55 -20.24
C VAL A 77 15.12 11.37 -19.35
N GLU A 78 14.99 12.69 -19.41
CA GLU A 78 15.72 13.60 -18.54
C GLU A 78 15.07 13.62 -17.14
N GLY A 79 15.84 13.90 -16.09
CA GLY A 79 15.33 13.94 -14.71
C GLY A 79 15.20 12.58 -14.01
N PHE A 80 15.86 11.53 -14.52
CA PHE A 80 15.90 10.19 -13.89
C PHE A 80 17.26 9.91 -13.22
N SER A 81 17.79 10.90 -12.48
CA SER A 81 19.10 10.81 -11.82
C SER A 81 19.03 10.48 -10.32
N ASP A 82 17.84 10.29 -9.77
CA ASP A 82 17.68 10.02 -8.34
C ASP A 82 18.26 8.66 -7.96
N VAL A 83 19.14 8.67 -6.96
CA VAL A 83 19.73 7.49 -6.33
C VAL A 83 19.51 7.60 -4.83
N ASP A 84 18.99 6.56 -4.20
CA ASP A 84 18.79 6.51 -2.75
C ASP A 84 20.15 6.66 -2.04
N SER A 85 20.25 7.60 -1.10
CA SER A 85 21.50 7.86 -0.37
C SER A 85 21.95 6.66 0.49
N ASN A 86 21.06 5.74 0.82
CA ASN A 86 21.36 4.49 1.52
C ASN A 86 21.74 3.35 0.56
N TRP A 87 21.76 3.60 -0.75
CA TRP A 87 22.11 2.59 -1.75
C TRP A 87 23.61 2.30 -1.74
N ASN A 88 24.00 1.26 -1.00
CA ASN A 88 25.38 0.78 -0.91
C ASN A 88 25.55 -0.45 -1.80
N TRP A 89 25.91 -0.26 -3.07
CA TRP A 89 26.13 -1.36 -4.02
C TRP A 89 27.49 -2.07 -3.85
N GLN A 90 28.34 -1.58 -2.94
CA GLN A 90 29.63 -2.20 -2.61
C GLN A 90 29.68 -2.55 -1.11
N LYS A 91 29.40 -3.82 -0.79
CA LYS A 91 29.94 -4.53 0.36
C LYS A 91 29.89 -6.04 0.10
#